data_AF-A0A3B9FFA5-F1
#
_entry.id   AF-A0A3B9FFA5-F1
#
_cell.length_a   1.000
_cell.length_b   1.000
_cell.length_c   1.000
_cell.angle_alpha   90.00
_cell.angle_beta   90.00
_cell.angle_gamma   90.00
#
_symmetry.space_group_name_H-M   'P 1'
#
loop_
_entity.id
_entity.type
_entity.pdbx_description
1 polymer ?
#
loop_
_entity_poly.entity_id
_entity_poly.type
_entity_poly.pdbx_seq_one_letter_code
_entity_poly.pdbx_strand_id
1 'polypeptide(L)'
;SDLSEASEPEIYRAIRRDALLENVMVDADGKVDFSDTSLTLNTRVSYPIYHIDNIVQPVSKAGHAKHVLFLTADAFGVLPPVSILDDAETQYHFLSGFTAKMAGMERGMTEHQPTFSACFGAAFLTLHPTVYAEVLNNRMRNAGAKAFLINTGWNGQGKRISLANTRALINAIFDGELDNAETETLPIFNL
;
A
#
# COMPACT_ATOMS: atom_id res chain seq x y z
N SER A 1 7.43 14.94 -1.87
CA SER A 1 6.21 14.24 -2.34
C SER A 1 5.92 14.69 -3.77
N ASP A 2 5.01 14.09 -4.53
CA ASP A 2 4.50 14.68 -5.79
C ASP A 2 2.99 14.99 -5.68
N LEU A 3 2.51 15.19 -4.45
CA LEU A 3 1.11 15.46 -4.14
C LEU A 3 0.60 16.65 -4.97
N SER A 4 -0.42 16.38 -5.77
CA SER A 4 -1.13 17.38 -6.56
C SER A 4 -2.62 17.09 -6.50
N GLU A 5 -3.44 18.13 -6.68
CA GLU A 5 -4.89 17.94 -6.74
C GLU A 5 -5.31 17.03 -7.91
N ALA A 6 -4.55 17.03 -9.01
CA ALA A 6 -4.84 16.19 -10.17
C ALA A 6 -4.58 14.69 -9.90
N SER A 7 -3.55 14.35 -9.14
CA SER A 7 -3.21 12.95 -8.81
C SER A 7 -4.01 12.41 -7.64
N GLU A 8 -4.18 13.21 -6.58
CA GLU A 8 -4.83 12.81 -5.32
C GLU A 8 -5.77 13.91 -4.79
N PRO A 9 -6.92 14.15 -5.45
CA PRO A 9 -7.80 15.29 -5.14
C PRO A 9 -8.36 15.25 -3.72
N GLU A 10 -8.73 14.07 -3.21
CA GLU A 10 -9.31 13.94 -1.86
C GLU A 10 -8.29 14.28 -0.77
N ILE A 11 -7.06 13.76 -0.88
CA ILE A 11 -5.97 14.05 0.07
C ILE A 11 -5.58 15.53 -0.03
N TYR A 12 -5.43 16.07 -1.24
CA TYR A 12 -5.09 17.48 -1.43
C TYR A 12 -6.12 18.41 -0.78
N ARG A 13 -7.42 18.15 -0.97
CA ARG A 13 -8.52 18.94 -0.38
C ARG A 13 -8.69 18.71 1.13
N ALA A 14 -8.19 17.61 1.67
CA ALA A 14 -8.14 17.37 3.11
C ALA A 14 -7.14 18.30 3.83
N ILE A 15 -6.19 18.87 3.11
CA ILE A 15 -5.22 19.84 3.64
C ILE A 15 -5.88 21.22 3.71
N ARG A 16 -6.49 21.49 4.86
CA ARG A 16 -7.14 22.77 5.19
C ARG A 16 -6.97 23.05 6.68
N ARG A 17 -7.55 24.16 7.19
CA ARG A 17 -7.53 24.46 8.63
C ARG A 17 -7.91 23.20 9.44
N ASP A 18 -7.17 22.96 10.52
CA ASP A 18 -7.25 21.77 11.39
C ASP A 18 -6.48 20.53 10.88
N ALA A 19 -5.85 20.62 9.69
CA ALA A 19 -4.74 19.74 9.31
C ALA A 19 -3.40 20.28 9.81
N LEU A 20 -2.42 19.38 10.01
CA LEU A 20 -1.05 19.71 10.40
C LEU A 20 -0.07 19.15 9.38
N LEU A 21 0.58 20.06 8.66
CA LEU A 21 1.67 19.77 7.74
C LEU A 21 2.99 19.59 8.51
N GLU A 22 3.83 18.66 8.07
CA GLU A 22 5.11 18.34 8.70
C GLU A 22 6.23 18.21 7.64
N ASN A 23 7.31 18.97 7.83
CA ASN A 23 8.52 18.98 6.99
C ASN A 23 8.30 19.32 5.51
N VAL A 24 7.15 19.93 5.16
CA VAL A 24 6.94 20.52 3.83
C VAL A 24 7.57 21.89 3.74
N MET A 25 8.01 22.26 2.54
CA MET A 25 8.57 23.58 2.28
C MET A 25 7.45 24.59 2.04
N VAL A 26 7.58 25.75 2.68
CA VAL A 26 6.61 26.84 2.59
C VAL A 26 7.37 28.12 2.25
N ASP A 27 6.91 28.82 1.21
CA ASP A 27 7.51 30.10 0.83
C ASP A 27 7.00 31.27 1.70
N ALA A 28 7.52 32.47 1.44
CA ALA A 28 7.17 33.67 2.20
C ALA A 28 5.68 34.08 2.06
N ASP A 29 5.02 33.66 0.98
CA ASP A 29 3.60 33.93 0.72
C ASP A 29 2.69 32.83 1.32
N GLY A 30 3.28 31.82 1.97
CA GLY A 30 2.56 30.71 2.59
C GLY A 30 2.19 29.58 1.62
N LYS A 31 2.70 29.61 0.37
CA LYS A 31 2.47 28.54 -0.59
C LYS A 31 3.36 27.35 -0.24
N VAL A 32 2.75 26.17 -0.21
CA VAL A 32 3.43 24.91 0.06
C VAL A 32 3.98 24.33 -1.24
N ASP A 33 5.26 23.96 -1.23
CA ASP A 33 5.89 23.16 -2.28
C ASP A 33 5.96 21.70 -1.84
N PHE A 34 5.03 20.89 -2.35
CA PHE A 34 5.00 19.46 -2.05
C PHE A 34 6.11 18.67 -2.76
N SER A 35 6.72 19.24 -3.80
CA SER A 35 7.77 18.62 -4.61
C SER A 35 9.17 18.77 -4.00
N ASP A 36 9.38 19.78 -3.16
CA ASP A 36 10.64 19.98 -2.47
C ASP A 36 10.84 18.92 -1.36
N THR A 37 11.86 18.09 -1.56
CA THR A 37 12.29 17.06 -0.61
C THR A 37 13.69 17.30 -0.06
N SER A 38 14.18 18.54 -0.12
CA SER A 38 15.52 18.93 0.33
C SER A 38 15.76 18.63 1.82
N LEU A 39 14.73 18.75 2.66
CA LEU A 39 14.79 18.36 4.08
C LEU A 39 14.65 16.84 4.27
N THR A 40 13.68 16.24 3.60
CA THR A 40 13.35 14.82 3.73
C THR A 40 12.48 14.34 2.58
N LEU A 41 12.61 13.06 2.22
CA LEU A 41 11.70 12.38 1.30
C LEU A 41 10.36 11.98 1.96
N ASN A 42 10.27 12.06 3.29
CA ASN A 42 9.14 11.62 4.10
C ASN A 42 8.35 12.81 4.68
N THR A 43 7.99 13.78 3.82
CA THR A 43 7.07 14.86 4.17
C THR A 43 5.69 14.31 4.56
N ARG A 44 5.02 14.89 5.55
CA ARG A 44 3.75 14.36 6.07
C ARG A 44 2.69 15.43 6.20
N VAL A 45 1.44 14.96 6.28
CA VAL A 45 0.30 15.74 6.74
C VAL A 45 -0.58 14.84 7.60
N SER A 46 -1.12 15.39 8.68
CA SER A 46 -2.15 14.74 9.48
C SER A 46 -3.41 15.58 9.47
N TYR A 47 -4.56 14.92 9.39
CA TYR A 47 -5.87 15.58 9.40
C TYR A 47 -6.91 14.65 10.03
N PRO A 48 -7.95 15.19 10.66
CA PRO A 48 -9.10 14.40 11.09
C PRO A 48 -9.73 13.65 9.91
N ILE A 49 -10.17 12.41 10.10
CA ILE A 49 -10.71 11.57 9.00
C ILE A 49 -11.90 12.22 8.28
N TYR A 50 -12.71 13.03 8.99
CA TYR A 50 -13.83 13.79 8.42
C TYR A 50 -13.40 14.91 7.47
N HIS A 51 -12.10 15.10 7.24
CA HIS A 51 -11.62 15.96 6.17
C HIS A 51 -11.86 15.35 4.77
N ILE A 52 -12.05 14.03 4.70
CA ILE A 52 -12.44 13.29 3.51
C ILE A 52 -13.97 13.13 3.52
N ASP A 53 -14.62 13.45 2.41
CA ASP A 53 -16.09 13.44 2.30
C ASP A 53 -16.65 12.01 2.23
N ASN A 54 -16.01 11.14 1.45
CA ASN A 54 -16.47 9.77 1.21
C ASN A 54 -15.93 8.79 2.28
N ILE A 55 -16.46 8.88 3.50
CA ILE A 55 -16.07 8.03 4.62
C ILE A 55 -17.25 7.32 5.24
N VAL A 56 -16.99 6.18 5.87
CA VAL A 56 -17.99 5.48 6.68
C VAL A 56 -18.27 6.28 7.96
N GLN A 57 -19.55 6.52 8.26
CA GLN A 57 -20.03 7.25 9.42
C GLN A 57 -21.23 6.52 10.06
N PRO A 58 -21.55 6.76 11.36
CA PRO A 58 -20.86 7.63 12.32
C PRO A 58 -19.60 7.01 12.94
N VAL A 59 -19.38 5.71 12.75
CA VAL A 59 -18.23 4.97 13.29
C VAL A 59 -17.49 4.33 12.13
N SER A 60 -16.18 4.49 12.06
CA SER A 60 -15.31 3.89 11.04
C SER A 60 -15.19 2.37 11.20
N LYS A 61 -16.23 1.64 10.81
CA LYS A 61 -16.29 0.17 10.78
C LYS A 61 -17.21 -0.30 9.66
N ALA A 62 -16.93 -1.48 9.10
CA ALA A 62 -17.75 -2.11 8.07
C ALA A 62 -17.94 -3.60 8.37
N GLY A 63 -18.51 -4.34 7.42
CA GLY A 63 -18.62 -5.79 7.48
C GLY A 63 -17.28 -6.51 7.30
N HIS A 64 -17.33 -7.83 7.15
CA HIS A 64 -16.14 -8.64 6.89
C HIS A 64 -15.53 -8.32 5.52
N ALA A 65 -14.20 -8.25 5.46
CA ALA A 65 -13.48 -8.07 4.20
C ALA A 65 -13.73 -9.24 3.25
N LYS A 66 -13.91 -8.94 1.96
CA LYS A 66 -14.04 -9.92 0.88
C LYS A 66 -12.77 -10.05 0.05
N HIS A 67 -11.94 -9.01 0.05
CA HIS A 67 -10.65 -8.97 -0.63
C HIS A 67 -9.58 -8.52 0.37
N VAL A 68 -8.43 -9.18 0.37
CA VAL A 68 -7.25 -8.83 1.16
C VAL A 68 -6.10 -8.56 0.20
N LEU A 69 -5.59 -7.32 0.20
CA LEU A 69 -4.56 -6.90 -0.75
C LEU A 69 -3.22 -6.75 -0.03
N PHE A 70 -2.23 -7.51 -0.47
CA PHE A 70 -0.84 -7.35 -0.02
C PHE A 70 -0.10 -6.46 -1.00
N LEU A 71 0.27 -5.26 -0.54
CA LEU A 71 1.00 -4.30 -1.36
C LEU A 71 2.50 -4.50 -1.17
N THR A 72 3.19 -4.84 -2.24
CA THR A 72 4.65 -4.98 -2.26
C THR A 72 5.27 -3.92 -3.16
N ALA A 73 6.29 -3.23 -2.69
CA ALA A 73 7.11 -2.35 -3.52
C ALA A 73 8.35 -3.13 -3.98
N ASP A 74 8.18 -4.01 -4.97
CA ASP A 74 9.30 -4.82 -5.47
C ASP A 74 10.29 -3.96 -6.25
N ALA A 75 11.46 -3.72 -5.67
CA ALA A 75 12.55 -2.98 -6.32
C ALA A 75 13.37 -3.83 -7.29
N PHE A 76 13.22 -5.16 -7.29
CA PHE A 76 13.88 -6.04 -8.27
C PHE A 76 13.13 -6.10 -9.60
N GLY A 77 11.83 -5.76 -9.61
CA GLY A 77 11.02 -5.77 -10.82
C GLY A 77 10.69 -7.17 -11.35
N VAL A 78 10.57 -8.14 -10.44
CA VAL A 78 10.35 -9.56 -10.71
C VAL A 78 8.88 -9.93 -10.52
N LEU A 79 8.23 -9.41 -9.48
CA LEU A 79 6.85 -9.74 -9.18
C LEU A 79 5.89 -9.14 -10.22
N PRO A 80 4.83 -9.89 -10.62
CA PRO A 80 3.86 -9.41 -11.58
C PRO A 80 3.03 -8.25 -10.97
N PRO A 81 2.32 -7.46 -11.79
CA PRO A 81 1.49 -6.37 -11.28
C PRO A 81 0.43 -6.83 -10.28
N VAL A 82 -0.15 -8.01 -10.50
CA VAL A 82 -1.12 -8.66 -9.60
C VAL A 82 -0.94 -10.18 -9.68
N SER A 83 -1.07 -10.86 -8.54
CA SER A 83 -1.23 -12.31 -8.45
C SER A 83 -2.44 -12.64 -7.57
N ILE A 84 -3.17 -13.69 -7.95
CA ILE A 84 -4.26 -14.27 -7.15
C ILE A 84 -3.62 -15.32 -6.25
N LEU A 85 -3.79 -15.20 -4.94
CA LEU A 85 -3.13 -16.09 -3.99
C LEU A 85 -4.09 -17.18 -3.50
N ASP A 86 -3.59 -18.41 -3.42
CA ASP A 86 -4.24 -19.47 -2.66
C ASP A 86 -4.03 -19.32 -1.13
N ASP A 87 -4.61 -20.23 -0.34
CA ASP A 87 -4.53 -20.18 1.14
C ASP A 87 -3.08 -20.35 1.67
N ALA A 88 -2.24 -21.11 0.98
CA ALA A 88 -0.86 -21.37 1.38
C ALA A 88 0.04 -20.19 1.01
N GLU A 89 -0.10 -19.67 -0.20
CA GLU A 89 0.58 -18.49 -0.70
C GLU A 89 0.20 -17.24 0.10
N THR A 90 -1.07 -17.10 0.47
CA THR A 90 -1.55 -16.02 1.34
C THR A 90 -0.76 -16.00 2.64
N GLN A 91 -0.64 -17.14 3.32
CA GLN A 91 0.10 -17.26 4.57
C GLN A 91 1.60 -17.03 4.35
N TYR A 92 2.16 -17.60 3.28
CA TYR A 92 3.57 -17.45 2.94
C TYR A 92 3.95 -15.98 2.68
N HIS A 93 3.20 -15.29 1.82
CA HIS A 93 3.46 -13.90 1.48
C HIS A 93 3.16 -12.95 2.64
N PHE A 94 2.14 -13.24 3.46
CA PHE A 94 1.87 -12.45 4.66
C PHE A 94 2.99 -12.57 5.71
N LEU A 95 3.48 -13.78 5.97
CA LEU A 95 4.58 -14.01 6.90
C LEU A 95 5.91 -13.48 6.36
N SER A 96 6.16 -13.62 5.06
CA SER A 96 7.35 -13.08 4.41
C SER A 96 7.34 -11.55 4.44
N GLY A 97 6.21 -10.93 4.07
CA GLY A 97 6.06 -9.48 4.03
C GLY A 97 7.13 -8.80 3.18
N PHE A 98 7.44 -9.41 2.03
CA PHE A 98 8.44 -8.87 1.10
C PHE A 98 7.96 -7.54 0.51
N THR A 99 8.76 -6.50 0.67
CA THR A 99 8.50 -5.15 0.14
C THR A 99 9.81 -4.35 0.09
N ALA A 100 9.74 -3.04 -0.14
CA ALA A 100 10.87 -2.15 0.03
C ALA A 100 10.63 -1.14 1.16
N LYS A 101 11.67 -0.88 1.96
CA LYS A 101 11.72 0.32 2.78
C LYS A 101 11.93 1.51 1.86
N MET A 102 10.96 2.42 1.85
CA MET A 102 11.06 3.63 1.05
C MET A 102 12.09 4.59 1.65
N ALA A 103 12.89 5.22 0.79
CA ALA A 103 13.88 6.21 1.22
C ALA A 103 13.21 7.29 2.11
N GLY A 104 13.90 7.71 3.18
CA GLY A 104 13.39 8.65 4.17
C GLY A 104 12.45 8.10 5.25
N MET A 105 12.05 6.81 5.22
CA MET A 105 11.24 6.23 6.30
C MET A 105 12.03 5.95 7.59
N GLU A 106 13.30 5.59 7.50
CA GLU A 106 14.20 5.44 8.65
C GLU A 106 15.38 6.41 8.54
N ARG A 107 15.90 6.86 9.70
CA ARG A 107 17.04 7.79 9.76
C ARG A 107 18.24 7.21 9.01
N GLY A 108 18.76 7.97 8.05
CA GLY A 108 19.94 7.60 7.25
C GLY A 108 19.64 6.82 5.96
N MET A 109 18.36 6.53 5.65
CA MET A 109 18.00 5.85 4.41
C MET A 109 17.84 6.83 3.24
N THR A 110 18.78 6.78 2.29
CA THR A 110 18.77 7.61 1.07
C THR A 110 18.25 6.85 -0.17
N GLU A 111 18.16 5.53 -0.10
CA GLU A 111 17.76 4.67 -1.23
C GLU A 111 16.70 3.64 -0.81
N HIS A 112 15.94 3.14 -1.78
CA HIS A 112 14.96 2.07 -1.56
C HIS A 112 15.70 0.77 -1.27
N GLN A 113 15.36 0.09 -0.17
CA GLN A 113 16.00 -1.17 0.21
C GLN A 113 14.96 -2.30 0.26
N PRO A 114 15.15 -3.37 -0.52
CA PRO A 114 14.34 -4.59 -0.38
C PRO A 114 14.42 -5.11 1.06
N THR A 115 13.29 -5.56 1.58
CA THR A 115 13.18 -6.05 2.95
C THR A 115 12.10 -7.12 3.08
N PHE A 116 12.24 -7.97 4.10
CA PHE A 116 11.20 -8.86 4.58
C PHE A 116 10.69 -8.31 5.90
N SER A 117 9.52 -7.69 5.87
CA SER A 117 8.86 -7.11 7.04
C SER A 117 7.65 -7.96 7.35
N ALA A 118 7.81 -9.00 8.18
CA ALA A 118 6.74 -9.93 8.52
C ALA A 118 5.40 -9.22 8.83
N CYS A 119 4.30 -9.77 8.31
CA CYS A 119 2.96 -9.17 8.37
C CYS A 119 2.86 -7.76 7.74
N PHE A 120 3.80 -7.39 6.86
CA PHE A 120 4.00 -6.06 6.30
C PHE A 120 4.23 -4.95 7.34
N GLY A 121 4.65 -5.33 8.56
CA GLY A 121 4.68 -4.41 9.71
C GLY A 121 5.55 -4.86 10.87
N ALA A 122 6.66 -5.55 10.59
CA ALA A 122 7.53 -6.16 11.61
C ALA A 122 7.95 -5.20 12.73
N ALA A 123 8.18 -3.92 12.40
CA ALA A 123 8.59 -2.88 13.36
C ALA A 123 7.54 -2.61 14.47
N PHE A 124 6.30 -3.04 14.27
CA PHE A 124 5.18 -2.79 15.20
C PHE A 124 4.67 -4.07 15.88
N LEU A 125 5.24 -5.23 15.56
CA LEU A 125 4.77 -6.51 16.11
C LEU A 125 5.28 -6.70 17.53
N THR A 126 4.35 -6.96 18.45
CA THR A 126 4.66 -7.29 19.87
C THR A 126 4.57 -8.79 20.17
N LEU A 127 4.16 -9.59 19.18
CA LEU A 127 4.01 -11.05 19.28
C LEU A 127 4.72 -11.70 18.09
N HIS A 128 4.86 -13.02 18.12
CA HIS A 128 5.40 -13.76 17.00
C HIS A 128 4.50 -13.63 15.75
N PRO A 129 5.05 -13.41 14.53
CA PRO A 129 4.27 -13.21 13.30
C PRO A 129 3.21 -14.28 13.01
N THR A 130 3.47 -15.53 13.41
CA THR A 130 2.53 -16.65 13.21
C THR A 130 1.20 -16.44 13.92
N VAL A 131 1.17 -15.71 15.04
CA VAL A 131 -0.07 -15.39 15.76
C VAL A 131 -0.95 -14.49 14.90
N TYR A 132 -0.36 -13.49 14.25
CA TYR A 132 -1.08 -12.59 13.35
C TYR A 132 -1.56 -13.33 12.09
N ALA A 133 -0.72 -14.20 11.53
CA ALA A 133 -1.07 -14.99 10.34
C ALA A 133 -2.22 -15.96 10.62
N GLU A 134 -2.22 -16.64 11.77
CA GLU A 134 -3.30 -17.53 12.17
C GLU A 134 -4.63 -16.79 12.32
N VAL A 135 -4.62 -15.63 13.00
CA VAL A 135 -5.82 -14.81 13.18
C VAL A 135 -6.34 -14.30 11.82
N LEU A 136 -5.46 -13.80 10.94
CA LEU A 136 -5.84 -13.35 9.61
C LEU A 136 -6.46 -14.49 8.79
N ASN A 137 -5.80 -15.65 8.74
CA ASN A 137 -6.28 -16.82 8.02
C ASN A 137 -7.67 -17.26 8.48
N ASN A 138 -7.86 -17.35 9.81
CA ASN A 138 -9.17 -17.69 10.39
C ASN A 138 -10.26 -16.67 10.00
N ARG A 139 -9.95 -15.37 10.00
CA ARG A 139 -10.91 -14.32 9.60
C ARG A 139 -11.24 -14.40 8.10
N MET A 140 -10.24 -14.61 7.26
CA MET A 140 -10.42 -14.74 5.81
C MET A 140 -11.27 -15.94 5.45
N ARG A 141 -10.94 -17.13 5.98
CA ARG A 141 -11.69 -18.37 5.73
C ARG A 141 -13.16 -18.25 6.15
N ASN A 142 -13.42 -17.69 7.34
CA ASN A 142 -14.79 -17.47 7.83
C ASN A 142 -15.58 -16.46 6.97
N ALA A 143 -14.91 -15.52 6.32
CA ALA A 143 -15.54 -14.51 5.47
C ALA A 143 -15.64 -14.94 3.99
N GLY A 144 -14.95 -16.01 3.60
CA GLY A 144 -14.74 -16.38 2.19
C GLY A 144 -13.95 -15.31 1.43
N ALA A 145 -12.95 -14.72 2.07
CA ALA A 145 -12.15 -13.65 1.48
C ALA A 145 -11.07 -14.19 0.54
N LYS A 146 -10.79 -13.49 -0.55
CA LYS A 146 -9.69 -13.78 -1.48
C LYS A 146 -8.50 -12.86 -1.20
N ALA A 147 -7.29 -13.36 -1.38
CA ALA A 147 -6.07 -12.55 -1.27
C ALA A 147 -5.41 -12.31 -2.62
N PHE A 148 -4.77 -11.16 -2.74
CA PHE A 148 -4.04 -10.73 -3.92
C PHE A 148 -2.70 -10.13 -3.51
N LEU A 149 -1.64 -10.44 -4.26
CA LEU A 149 -0.36 -9.74 -4.16
C LEU A 149 -0.28 -8.69 -5.26
N ILE A 150 -0.10 -7.42 -4.91
CA ILE A 150 -0.06 -6.31 -5.85
C ILE A 150 1.30 -5.64 -5.80
N ASN A 151 2.02 -5.67 -6.92
CA ASN A 151 3.27 -4.93 -7.06
C ASN A 151 2.98 -3.44 -7.34
N THR A 152 3.36 -2.60 -6.39
CA THR A 152 3.31 -1.13 -6.44
C THR A 152 4.71 -0.50 -6.61
N GLY A 153 5.71 -1.37 -6.76
CA GLY A 153 7.11 -1.04 -7.00
C GLY A 153 7.41 -0.93 -8.48
N TRP A 154 8.46 -1.62 -8.91
CA TRP A 154 9.02 -1.53 -10.26
C TRP A 154 8.70 -2.78 -11.08
N ASN A 155 8.81 -2.66 -12.41
CA ASN A 155 8.69 -3.76 -13.36
C ASN A 155 10.07 -4.15 -13.93
N GLY A 156 10.12 -5.19 -14.77
CA GLY A 156 11.35 -5.67 -15.41
C GLY A 156 12.04 -4.66 -16.35
N GLN A 157 11.44 -3.49 -16.61
CA GLN A 157 12.07 -2.38 -17.34
C GLN A 157 12.70 -1.34 -16.40
N GLY A 158 12.68 -1.57 -15.09
CA GLY A 158 13.14 -0.62 -14.08
C GLY A 158 12.23 0.60 -13.93
N LYS A 159 10.98 0.54 -14.44
CA LYS A 159 9.99 1.61 -14.28
C LYS A 159 9.03 1.29 -13.15
N ARG A 160 8.73 2.30 -12.34
CA ARG A 160 7.70 2.16 -11.31
C ARG A 160 6.33 1.97 -11.97
N ILE A 161 5.54 1.04 -11.46
CA ILE A 161 4.16 0.81 -11.92
C ILE A 161 3.35 2.08 -11.64
N SER A 162 2.63 2.56 -12.65
CA SER A 162 1.91 3.84 -12.55
C SER A 162 0.75 3.73 -11.56
N LEU A 163 0.49 4.80 -10.81
CA LEU A 163 -0.64 4.87 -9.88
C LEU A 163 -1.98 4.65 -10.61
N ALA A 164 -2.11 5.11 -11.85
CA ALA A 164 -3.29 4.87 -12.69
C ALA A 164 -3.51 3.37 -12.95
N ASN A 165 -2.44 2.63 -13.28
CA ASN A 165 -2.54 1.18 -13.51
C ASN A 165 -2.84 0.44 -12.21
N THR A 166 -2.21 0.80 -11.09
CA THR A 166 -2.52 0.22 -9.78
C THR A 166 -3.97 0.45 -9.38
N ARG A 167 -4.52 1.67 -9.57
CA ARG A 167 -5.93 1.97 -9.30
C ARG A 167 -6.87 1.15 -10.20
N ALA A 168 -6.54 1.02 -11.49
CA ALA A 168 -7.31 0.18 -12.41
C ALA A 168 -7.33 -1.29 -11.97
N LEU A 169 -6.19 -1.83 -11.54
CA LEU A 169 -6.10 -3.20 -11.00
C LEU A 169 -6.93 -3.38 -9.72
N ILE A 170 -6.87 -2.43 -8.79
CA ILE A 170 -7.66 -2.49 -7.55
C ILE A 170 -9.16 -2.44 -7.87
N ASN A 171 -9.59 -1.61 -8.81
CA ASN A 171 -10.98 -1.57 -9.25
C ASN A 171 -11.40 -2.91 -9.89
N ALA A 172 -10.59 -3.48 -10.77
CA ALA A 172 -10.86 -4.79 -11.37
C ALA A 172 -11.00 -5.91 -10.32
N ILE A 173 -10.22 -5.85 -9.22
CA ILE A 173 -10.38 -6.76 -8.08
C ILE A 173 -11.73 -6.54 -7.39
N PHE A 174 -12.09 -5.29 -7.09
CA PHE A 174 -13.33 -4.98 -6.38
C PHE A 174 -14.59 -5.22 -7.21
N ASP A 175 -14.50 -5.06 -8.53
CA ASP A 175 -15.58 -5.33 -9.48
C ASP A 175 -15.70 -6.82 -9.82
N GLY A 176 -14.76 -7.66 -9.34
CA GLY A 176 -14.76 -9.11 -9.55
C GLY A 176 -14.30 -9.55 -10.94
N GLU A 177 -13.69 -8.65 -11.71
CA GLU A 177 -13.21 -8.96 -13.08
C GLU A 177 -12.14 -10.05 -13.07
N LEU A 178 -11.32 -10.11 -12.03
CA LEU A 178 -10.26 -11.11 -11.90
C LEU A 178 -10.76 -12.49 -11.44
N ASP A 179 -12.03 -12.62 -11.01
CA ASP A 179 -12.54 -13.88 -10.46
C ASP A 179 -12.61 -15.01 -11.50
N ASN A 180 -12.76 -14.67 -12.78
CA ASN A 180 -12.86 -15.61 -13.90
C ASN A 180 -11.89 -15.26 -15.04
N ALA A 181 -10.89 -14.41 -14.78
CA ALA A 181 -9.89 -14.07 -15.77
C ALA A 181 -9.01 -15.29 -16.09
N GLU A 182 -8.54 -15.38 -17.33
CA GLU A 182 -7.55 -16.39 -17.70
C GLU A 182 -6.23 -16.07 -17.00
N THR A 183 -5.65 -17.07 -16.33
CA THR A 183 -4.41 -16.93 -15.54
C THR A 183 -3.31 -17.79 -16.14
N GLU A 184 -2.08 -17.30 -16.07
CA GLU A 184 -0.87 -18.08 -16.30
C GLU A 184 -0.09 -18.22 -14.99
N THR A 185 0.67 -19.32 -14.85
CA THR A 185 1.54 -19.52 -13.68
C THR A 185 2.92 -18.96 -13.95
N LEU A 186 3.34 -17.99 -13.16
CA LEU A 186 4.69 -17.44 -13.16
C LEU A 186 5.68 -18.47 -12.61
N PRO A 187 6.69 -18.91 -13.39
CA PRO A 187 7.67 -19.89 -12.92
C PRO A 187 8.45 -19.41 -11.69
N ILE A 188 9.01 -20.38 -10.94
CA ILE A 188 9.80 -20.19 -9.70
C ILE A 188 8.94 -19.78 -8.51
N PHE A 189 8.13 -18.73 -8.66
CA PHE A 189 7.24 -18.24 -7.61
C PHE A 189 5.91 -19.02 -7.54
N ASN A 190 5.53 -19.66 -8.65
CA ASN A 190 4.26 -20.36 -8.84
C ASN A 190 3.02 -19.46 -8.65
N LEU A 191 3.18 -18.17 -8.93
CA LEU A 191 2.16 -17.11 -8.80
C LEU A 191 1.28 -16.94 -10.04
#